data_AF-A0A8H8RB33-F1
#
_entry.id   AF-A0A8H8RB33-F1
#
_cell.length_a   1.000
_cell.length_b   1.000
_cell.length_c   1.000
_cell.angle_alpha   90.00
_cell.angle_beta   90.00
_cell.angle_gamma   90.00
#
_symmetry.space_group_name_H-M   'P 1'
#
loop_
_entity.id
_entity.type
_entity.pdbx_description
1 polymer ?
#
loop_
_entity_poly.entity_id
_entity_poly.type
_entity_poly.pdbx_seq_one_letter_code
_entity_poly.pdbx_strand_id
1 'polypeptide(L)'
;MDLFDEVKNLAVSAAYDEPDEDDPSQGTIKMFQERFGYTYDQAAELVGITRNVKIAAATTHQAILSPAKARTIYALKLDGPISTPQKVQTAANLSTVPESYHGSNEGGDAAFCKVDGRSKIAIENWLSTQKETTFKPLFVPEGRAYKELCPDSLYPTLGKDTTLPQYRPQSLHLLEQAPSFGRTCKQFPVWYFFYGTLTDIPKLHSLLSLSEDEVPILHEAGVVGAMMKSWGMGKYNALVNGPESSCVGGSACLVMSEEHEYALRKYETSAYEVVRCLIQMNGIVVKGCTFRFAGETD
;
A
#
# COMPACT_ATOMS: atom_id res chain seq x y z
N MET A 1 15.21 3.94 -42.25
CA MET A 1 13.95 4.58 -41.84
C MET A 1 13.93 4.55 -40.34
N ASP A 2 13.91 5.74 -39.73
CA ASP A 2 14.12 5.90 -38.30
C ASP A 2 12.81 5.65 -37.56
N LEU A 3 12.81 4.67 -36.66
CA LEU A 3 11.64 4.21 -35.90
C LEU A 3 11.04 5.35 -35.04
N PHE A 4 11.86 6.36 -34.73
CA PHE A 4 11.43 7.55 -34.02
C PHE A 4 10.56 8.50 -34.86
N ASP A 5 10.75 8.59 -36.17
CA ASP A 5 9.89 9.40 -37.03
C ASP A 5 8.50 8.75 -37.21
N GLU A 6 8.45 7.42 -37.20
CA GLU A 6 7.20 6.66 -37.32
C GLU A 6 6.34 6.79 -36.05
N VAL A 7 6.95 6.72 -34.87
CA VAL A 7 6.25 6.91 -33.58
C VAL A 7 5.84 8.38 -33.37
N LYS A 8 6.64 9.33 -33.86
CA LYS A 8 6.29 10.76 -33.79
C LYS A 8 5.14 11.10 -34.74
N ASN A 9 5.09 10.49 -35.92
CA ASN A 9 3.95 10.62 -36.82
C ASN A 9 2.69 9.91 -36.29
N LEU A 10 2.83 8.79 -35.57
CA LEU A 10 1.71 8.12 -34.89
C LEU A 10 1.16 8.93 -33.69
N ALA A 11 2.04 9.67 -33.01
CA ALA A 11 1.64 10.56 -31.91
C ALA A 11 1.01 11.87 -32.41
N VAL A 12 1.42 12.36 -33.59
CA VAL A 12 0.79 13.51 -34.26
C VAL A 12 -0.57 13.13 -34.84
N SER A 13 -0.74 11.91 -35.40
CA SER A 13 -2.06 11.44 -35.85
C SER A 13 -3.02 11.20 -34.68
N ALA A 14 -2.52 10.76 -33.52
CA ALA A 14 -3.36 10.59 -32.32
C ALA A 14 -3.74 11.92 -31.63
N ALA A 15 -3.08 13.03 -31.98
CA ALA A 15 -3.30 14.36 -31.39
C ALA A 15 -4.03 15.34 -32.31
N TYR A 16 -4.28 14.97 -33.57
CA TYR A 16 -5.10 15.70 -34.54
C TYR A 16 -5.86 14.73 -35.43
N ASP A 17 -6.71 13.89 -34.83
CA ASP A 17 -8.03 13.73 -35.41
C ASP A 17 -8.90 14.73 -34.64
N GLU A 18 -9.01 15.94 -35.19
CA GLU A 18 -10.22 16.71 -34.92
C GLU A 18 -11.38 15.76 -35.27
N PRO A 19 -12.31 15.50 -34.35
CA PRO A 19 -13.46 14.71 -34.72
C PRO A 19 -14.10 15.45 -35.90
N ASP A 20 -14.28 14.77 -37.04
CA ASP A 20 -15.21 15.25 -38.05
C ASP A 20 -16.45 15.69 -37.28
N GLU A 21 -16.78 16.98 -37.34
CA GLU A 21 -18.02 17.55 -36.82
C GLU A 21 -19.21 17.04 -37.65
N ASP A 22 -19.32 15.72 -37.83
CA ASP A 22 -20.57 15.10 -38.21
C ASP A 22 -21.43 15.07 -36.94
N ASP A 23 -22.20 16.14 -36.80
CA ASP A 23 -23.27 16.28 -35.81
C ASP A 23 -24.06 14.96 -35.79
N PRO A 24 -24.10 14.24 -34.65
CA PRO A 24 -24.58 12.87 -34.62
C PRO A 24 -26.00 12.81 -35.20
N SER A 25 -26.20 11.94 -36.19
CA SER A 25 -27.51 11.83 -36.85
C SER A 25 -28.63 11.69 -35.81
N GLN A 26 -29.80 12.29 -36.06
CA GLN A 26 -30.94 12.21 -35.14
C GLN A 26 -31.30 10.77 -34.74
N GLY A 27 -31.04 9.79 -35.62
CA GLY A 27 -31.24 8.37 -35.33
C GLY A 27 -30.27 7.82 -34.27
N THR A 28 -29.01 8.25 -34.31
CA THR A 28 -28.00 7.90 -33.30
C THR A 28 -28.37 8.53 -31.95
N ILE A 29 -28.73 9.82 -31.93
CA ILE A 29 -29.14 10.53 -30.70
C ILE A 29 -30.34 9.81 -30.05
N LYS A 30 -31.35 9.43 -30.84
CA LYS A 30 -32.54 8.75 -30.34
C LYS A 30 -32.23 7.35 -29.77
N MET A 31 -31.35 6.59 -30.42
CA MET A 31 -30.92 5.27 -29.92
C MET A 31 -30.22 5.37 -28.55
N PHE A 32 -29.33 6.34 -28.38
CA PHE A 32 -28.63 6.54 -27.11
C PHE A 32 -29.60 7.02 -26.02
N GLN A 33 -30.53 7.91 -26.35
CA GLN A 33 -31.54 8.41 -25.41
C GLN A 33 -32.48 7.30 -24.94
N GLU A 34 -32.94 6.41 -25.82
CA GLU A 34 -33.78 5.26 -25.45
C GLU A 34 -33.02 4.24 -24.60
N ARG A 35 -31.71 4.06 -24.84
CA ARG A 35 -30.91 3.03 -24.16
C ARG A 35 -30.42 3.46 -22.77
N PHE A 36 -30.08 4.73 -22.60
CA PHE A 36 -29.44 5.23 -21.38
C PHE A 36 -30.32 6.21 -20.59
N GLY A 37 -31.45 6.65 -21.15
CA GLY A 37 -32.46 7.45 -20.45
C GLY A 37 -32.09 8.92 -20.24
N TYR A 38 -30.99 9.40 -20.83
CA TYR A 38 -30.58 10.81 -20.80
C TYR A 38 -30.36 11.36 -22.22
N THR A 39 -30.64 12.65 -22.43
CA THR A 39 -30.42 13.35 -23.70
C THR A 39 -28.93 13.65 -23.92
N TYR A 40 -28.57 13.99 -25.16
CA TYR A 40 -27.21 14.46 -25.48
C TYR A 40 -26.79 15.67 -24.64
N ASP A 41 -27.69 16.66 -24.48
CA ASP A 41 -27.41 17.85 -23.68
C ASP A 41 -27.18 17.52 -22.19
N GLN A 42 -27.95 16.57 -21.65
CA GLN A 42 -27.75 16.07 -20.28
C GLN A 42 -26.42 15.34 -20.13
N ALA A 43 -26.00 14.56 -21.13
CA ALA A 43 -24.71 13.90 -21.13
C ALA A 43 -23.56 14.93 -21.20
N ALA A 44 -23.68 15.94 -22.06
CA ALA A 44 -22.71 17.03 -22.18
C ALA A 44 -22.59 17.82 -20.86
N GLU A 45 -23.71 18.09 -20.19
CA GLU A 45 -23.74 18.75 -18.88
C GLU A 45 -23.06 17.89 -17.81
N LEU A 46 -23.35 16.58 -17.75
CA LEU A 46 -22.70 15.65 -16.82
C LEU A 46 -21.18 15.57 -17.04
N VAL A 47 -20.73 15.57 -18.29
CA VAL A 47 -19.30 15.60 -18.64
C VAL A 47 -18.67 16.94 -18.23
N GLY A 48 -19.35 18.05 -18.47
CA GLY A 48 -18.91 19.39 -18.04
C GLY A 48 -18.77 19.50 -16.52
N ILE A 49 -19.75 19.01 -15.76
CA ILE A 49 -19.71 18.93 -14.29
C ILE A 49 -18.51 18.09 -13.83
N THR A 50 -18.29 16.92 -14.44
CA THR A 50 -17.17 16.03 -14.10
C THR A 50 -15.81 16.69 -14.38
N ARG A 51 -15.70 17.44 -15.47
CA ARG A 51 -14.48 18.18 -15.84
C ARG A 51 -14.20 19.33 -14.87
N ASN A 52 -15.23 20.06 -14.46
CA ASN A 52 -15.11 21.12 -13.47
C ASN A 52 -14.76 20.58 -12.07
N VAL A 53 -15.30 19.43 -11.68
CA VAL A 53 -14.89 18.72 -10.45
C VAL A 53 -13.42 18.30 -10.50
N LYS A 54 -12.93 17.79 -11.64
CA LYS A 54 -11.51 17.47 -11.83
C LYS A 54 -10.61 18.71 -11.77
N ILE A 55 -11.04 19.84 -12.33
CA ILE A 55 -10.28 21.10 -12.29
C ILE A 55 -10.25 21.67 -10.87
N ALA A 56 -11.37 21.67 -10.14
CA ALA A 56 -11.43 22.09 -8.73
C ALA A 56 -10.58 21.18 -7.82
N ALA A 57 -10.57 19.87 -8.09
CA ALA A 57 -9.67 18.93 -7.41
C ALA A 57 -8.19 19.19 -7.74
N ALA A 58 -7.86 19.60 -8.97
CA ALA A 58 -6.50 19.97 -9.37
C ALA A 58 -6.03 21.32 -8.78
N THR A 59 -6.94 22.22 -8.41
CA THR A 59 -6.59 23.52 -7.81
C THR A 59 -6.29 23.43 -6.31
N THR A 60 -6.66 22.32 -5.67
CA THR A 60 -6.32 22.04 -4.27
C THR A 60 -5.09 21.14 -4.24
N HIS A 61 -3.90 21.71 -4.45
CA HIS A 61 -2.63 20.99 -4.26
C HIS A 61 -2.38 20.70 -2.77
N GLN A 62 -3.21 19.85 -2.16
CA GLN A 62 -2.74 19.01 -1.07
C GLN A 62 -1.77 18.01 -1.71
N ALA A 63 -0.51 18.01 -1.29
CA ALA A 63 0.45 17.02 -1.75
C ALA A 63 -0.15 15.62 -1.55
N ILE A 64 -0.48 14.94 -2.66
CA ILE A 64 -1.02 13.58 -2.60
C ILE A 64 0.06 12.73 -1.95
N LEU A 65 -0.19 12.33 -0.70
CA LEU A 65 0.71 11.43 0.00
C LEU A 65 0.87 10.16 -0.82
N SER A 66 2.10 9.73 -1.04
CA SER A 66 2.32 8.39 -1.58
C SER A 66 1.69 7.36 -0.65
N PRO A 67 1.20 6.22 -1.16
CA PRO A 67 0.60 5.18 -0.32
C PRO A 67 1.49 4.77 0.86
N ALA A 68 2.81 4.70 0.65
CA ALA A 68 3.79 4.45 1.70
C ALA A 68 3.74 5.52 2.80
N LYS A 69 3.82 6.81 2.45
CA LYS A 69 3.76 7.91 3.42
C LYS A 69 2.42 7.99 4.14
N ALA A 70 1.32 7.73 3.43
CA ALA A 70 -0.02 7.72 4.01
C ALA A 70 -0.20 6.64 5.10
N ARG A 71 0.50 5.52 4.96
CA ARG A 71 0.36 4.33 5.82
C ARG A 71 1.46 4.24 6.88
N THR A 72 2.45 5.12 6.86
CA THR A 72 3.48 5.18 7.91
C THR A 72 2.83 5.40 9.27
N ILE A 73 3.18 4.56 10.24
CA ILE A 73 2.72 4.70 11.62
C ILE A 73 3.67 5.61 12.39
N TYR A 74 3.11 6.59 13.08
CA TYR A 74 3.81 7.52 13.95
C TYR A 74 3.34 7.35 15.39
N ALA A 75 4.29 7.38 16.32
CA ALA A 75 4.03 7.70 17.72
C ALA A 75 3.94 9.23 17.86
N LEU A 76 2.73 9.72 18.08
CA LEU A 76 2.44 11.13 18.33
C LEU A 76 2.48 11.40 19.83
N LYS A 77 3.36 12.29 20.28
CA LYS A 77 3.36 12.76 21.67
C LYS A 77 2.08 13.55 21.95
N LEU A 78 1.37 13.16 23.00
CA LEU A 78 0.19 13.87 23.50
C LEU A 78 0.66 15.07 24.32
N ASP A 79 0.48 16.27 23.77
CA ASP A 79 0.90 17.52 24.40
C ASP A 79 0.06 18.70 23.86
N GLY A 80 0.04 19.81 24.59
CA GLY A 80 -0.59 21.06 24.16
C GLY A 80 -2.05 20.90 23.66
N PRO A 81 -2.40 21.42 22.46
CA PRO A 81 -3.75 21.33 21.91
C PRO A 81 -4.23 19.91 21.58
N ILE A 82 -3.34 18.91 21.59
CA ILE A 82 -3.63 17.50 21.32
C ILE A 82 -3.24 16.61 22.51
N SER A 83 -3.36 17.16 23.73
CA SER A 83 -2.95 16.50 24.98
C SER A 83 -3.73 15.23 25.36
N THR A 84 -4.83 14.92 24.68
CA THR A 84 -5.62 13.70 24.95
C THR A 84 -5.98 12.98 23.67
N PRO A 85 -6.19 11.64 23.73
CA PRO A 85 -6.62 10.86 22.57
C PRO A 85 -7.91 11.36 21.91
N GLN A 86 -8.85 11.91 22.67
CA GLN A 86 -10.10 12.47 22.16
C GLN A 86 -9.87 13.74 21.34
N LYS A 87 -8.89 14.57 21.72
CA LYS A 87 -8.49 15.73 20.92
C LYS A 87 -7.82 15.29 19.63
N VAL A 88 -6.98 14.26 19.68
CA VAL A 88 -6.38 13.65 18.49
C VAL A 88 -7.46 13.09 17.56
N GLN A 89 -8.45 12.37 18.10
CA GLN A 89 -9.59 11.88 17.33
C GLN A 89 -10.29 13.00 16.57
N THR A 90 -10.55 14.11 17.25
CA THR A 90 -11.23 15.28 16.66
C THR A 90 -10.34 15.95 15.60
N ALA A 91 -9.05 16.16 15.90
CA ALA A 91 -8.11 16.80 14.98
C ALA A 91 -7.84 15.97 13.71
N ALA A 92 -7.80 14.63 13.84
CA ALA A 92 -7.58 13.71 12.74
C ALA A 92 -8.88 13.20 12.07
N ASN A 93 -10.06 13.58 12.58
CA ASN A 93 -11.35 13.06 12.16
C ASN A 93 -11.44 11.52 12.16
N LEU A 94 -10.97 10.90 13.26
CA LEU A 94 -10.96 9.45 13.42
C LEU A 94 -12.32 8.92 13.91
N SER A 95 -12.75 7.77 13.37
CA SER A 95 -13.99 7.10 13.78
C SER A 95 -13.93 6.57 15.22
N THR A 96 -12.73 6.25 15.72
CA THR A 96 -12.50 5.73 17.06
C THR A 96 -11.40 6.51 17.77
N VAL A 97 -11.46 6.56 19.11
CA VAL A 97 -10.40 7.15 19.93
C VAL A 97 -9.12 6.33 19.77
N PRO A 98 -7.97 6.93 19.42
CA PRO A 98 -6.72 6.20 19.27
C PRO A 98 -6.21 5.71 20.63
N GLU A 99 -5.57 4.54 20.64
CA GLU A 99 -4.97 3.96 21.84
C GLU A 99 -3.79 4.83 22.33
N SER A 100 -3.71 5.04 23.65
CA SER A 100 -2.65 5.80 24.29
C SER A 100 -1.69 4.90 25.08
N TYR A 101 -0.40 5.17 24.95
CA TYR A 101 0.68 4.50 25.67
C TYR A 101 1.39 5.52 26.56
N HIS A 102 1.71 5.12 27.78
CA HIS A 102 2.43 5.96 28.73
C HIS A 102 3.87 5.45 28.85
N GLY A 103 4.83 6.37 28.80
CA GLY A 103 6.24 6.09 29.05
C GLY A 103 6.74 7.02 30.15
N SER A 104 7.57 6.47 31.04
CA SER A 104 8.25 7.22 32.10
C SER A 104 9.75 6.97 31.98
N ASN A 105 10.55 8.03 31.99
CA ASN A 105 12.01 7.94 32.12
C ASN A 105 12.53 9.02 33.09
N GLU A 106 13.85 9.12 33.26
CA GLU A 106 14.49 10.12 34.14
C GLU A 106 14.13 11.58 33.82
N GLY A 107 13.71 11.86 32.59
CA GLY A 107 13.24 13.17 32.10
C GLY A 107 11.74 13.42 32.24
N GLY A 108 10.98 12.49 32.85
CA GLY A 108 9.57 12.65 33.19
C GLY A 108 8.61 11.73 32.42
N ASP A 109 7.32 11.92 32.69
CA ASP A 109 6.24 11.14 32.10
C ASP A 109 5.77 11.75 30.78
N ALA A 110 5.58 10.90 29.77
CA ALA A 110 5.03 11.29 28.48
C ALA A 110 3.99 10.28 28.01
N ALA A 111 2.93 10.77 27.39
CA ALA A 111 1.91 9.94 26.76
C ALA A 111 2.01 10.06 25.24
N PHE A 112 1.75 8.95 24.54
CA PHE A 112 1.82 8.85 23.09
C PHE A 112 0.57 8.16 22.54
N CYS A 113 0.19 8.45 21.31
CA CYS A 113 -0.81 7.67 20.57
C CYS A 113 -0.27 7.27 19.20
N LYS A 114 -0.80 6.18 18.63
CA LYS A 114 -0.47 5.75 17.27
C LYS A 114 -1.39 6.42 16.27
N VAL A 115 -0.80 7.02 15.24
CA VAL A 115 -1.52 7.65 14.12
C VAL A 115 -0.85 7.29 12.79
N ASP A 116 -1.62 7.18 11.71
CA ASP A 116 -1.07 6.99 10.37
C ASP A 116 -0.67 8.32 9.72
N GLY A 117 -0.05 8.27 8.54
CA GLY A 117 0.40 9.46 7.83
C GLY A 117 -0.74 10.37 7.36
N ARG A 118 -1.92 9.82 7.08
CA ARG A 118 -3.13 10.61 6.76
C ARG A 118 -3.58 11.42 7.97
N SER A 119 -3.65 10.76 9.13
CA SER A 119 -4.00 11.38 10.41
C SER A 119 -2.98 12.44 10.80
N LYS A 120 -1.68 12.19 10.56
CA LYS A 120 -0.62 13.19 10.77
C LYS A 120 -0.91 14.49 10.02
N ILE A 121 -1.18 14.43 8.70
CA ILE A 121 -1.51 15.62 7.91
C ILE A 121 -2.78 16.29 8.41
N ALA A 122 -3.81 15.51 8.72
CA ALA A 122 -5.07 16.06 9.25
C ALA A 122 -4.84 16.85 10.54
N ILE A 123 -4.02 16.33 11.46
CA ILE A 123 -3.66 17.00 12.72
C ILE A 123 -2.82 18.26 12.45
N GLU A 124 -1.83 18.21 11.57
CA GLU A 124 -1.01 19.38 11.21
C GLU A 124 -1.86 20.49 10.57
N ASN A 125 -2.79 20.13 9.69
CA ASN A 125 -3.74 21.06 9.09
C ASN A 125 -4.69 21.64 10.16
N TRP A 126 -5.24 20.81 11.03
CA TRP A 126 -6.12 21.24 12.11
C TRP A 126 -5.41 22.21 13.06
N LEU A 127 -4.17 21.93 13.46
CA LEU A 127 -3.36 22.83 14.28
C LEU A 127 -3.08 24.17 13.59
N SER A 128 -2.86 24.15 12.27
CA SER A 128 -2.62 25.36 11.48
C SER A 128 -3.84 26.29 11.43
N THR A 129 -5.06 25.77 11.64
CA THR A 129 -6.28 26.59 11.72
C THR A 129 -6.50 27.24 13.09
N GLN A 130 -5.75 26.82 14.12
CA GLN A 130 -5.87 27.38 15.47
C GLN A 130 -5.09 28.71 15.54
N LYS A 131 -5.81 29.81 15.76
CA LYS A 131 -5.29 31.19 15.65
C LYS A 131 -4.16 31.58 16.63
N GLU A 132 -3.77 30.71 17.58
CA GLU A 132 -2.86 31.10 18.68
C GLU A 132 -1.80 30.07 19.05
N THR A 133 -1.53 29.04 18.22
CA THR A 133 -0.60 27.98 18.63
C THR A 133 0.70 28.00 17.83
N THR A 134 1.81 28.40 18.46
CA THR A 134 3.19 28.09 17.98
C THR A 134 3.59 26.63 18.25
N PHE A 135 2.64 25.84 18.75
CA PHE A 135 2.82 24.44 19.09
C PHE A 135 3.20 23.61 17.86
N LYS A 136 4.31 22.89 17.95
CA LYS A 136 4.75 21.92 16.95
C LYS A 136 4.57 20.51 17.50
N PRO A 137 3.67 19.70 16.92
CA PRO A 137 3.47 18.32 17.36
C PRO A 137 4.72 17.48 17.07
N LEU A 138 5.04 16.54 17.97
CA LEU A 138 6.14 15.60 17.79
C LEU A 138 5.60 14.26 17.27
N PHE A 139 6.00 13.91 16.04
CA PHE A 139 5.71 12.62 15.42
C PHE A 139 7.01 11.82 15.27
N VAL A 140 7.08 10.65 15.91
CA VAL A 140 8.21 9.73 15.79
C VAL A 140 7.77 8.55 14.91
N PRO A 141 8.36 8.33 13.72
CA PRO A 141 7.99 7.19 12.88
C PRO A 141 8.38 5.88 13.58
N GLU A 142 7.47 4.90 13.56
CA GLU A 142 7.76 3.56 14.13
C GLU A 142 8.80 2.80 13.30
N GLY A 143 8.99 3.20 12.04
CA GLY A 143 10.12 2.78 11.22
C GLY A 143 10.12 1.30 10.83
N ARG A 144 8.95 0.64 10.81
CA ARG A 144 8.79 -0.77 10.43
C ARG A 144 8.03 -0.94 9.12
N ALA A 145 8.24 -2.07 8.44
CA ALA A 145 7.53 -2.42 7.23
C ALA A 145 6.02 -2.46 7.48
N TYR A 146 5.25 -1.83 6.59
CA TYR A 146 3.79 -1.75 6.75
C TYR A 146 3.13 -3.10 6.47
N LYS A 147 2.10 -3.50 7.23
CA LYS A 147 1.35 -4.75 7.00
C LYS A 147 -0.14 -4.49 7.16
N GLU A 148 -0.87 -4.58 6.05
CA GLU A 148 -2.34 -4.46 6.03
C GLU A 148 -2.93 -5.47 5.05
N LEU A 149 -3.02 -6.72 5.49
CA LEU A 149 -3.60 -7.79 4.69
C LEU A 149 -5.12 -7.76 4.86
N CYS A 150 -5.85 -7.45 3.78
CA CYS A 150 -7.31 -7.41 3.78
C CYS A 150 -7.89 -8.82 3.99
N PRO A 151 -8.73 -9.07 5.00
CA PRO A 151 -9.26 -10.41 5.26
C PRO A 151 -10.25 -10.91 4.19
N ASP A 152 -10.84 -9.98 3.45
CA ASP A 152 -11.94 -10.24 2.51
C ASP A 152 -11.53 -10.01 1.05
N SER A 153 -10.23 -9.82 0.77
CA SER A 153 -9.73 -9.70 -0.61
C SER A 153 -8.28 -10.16 -0.74
N LEU A 154 -7.80 -10.24 -1.98
CA LEU A 154 -6.40 -10.54 -2.27
C LEU A 154 -5.44 -9.37 -1.95
N TYR A 155 -5.93 -8.19 -1.56
CA TYR A 155 -5.08 -7.04 -1.32
C TYR A 155 -4.25 -7.16 -0.02
N PRO A 156 -2.95 -6.82 -0.02
CA PRO A 156 -2.04 -6.80 -1.16
C PRO A 156 -1.48 -8.21 -1.45
N THR A 157 -1.29 -8.53 -2.73
CA THR A 157 -0.60 -9.75 -3.21
C THR A 157 0.47 -9.36 -4.22
N LEU A 158 1.66 -9.95 -4.09
CA LEU A 158 2.78 -9.74 -5.00
C LEU A 158 2.42 -10.17 -6.43
N GLY A 159 2.78 -9.35 -7.41
CA GLY A 159 2.53 -9.62 -8.83
C GLY A 159 1.08 -9.46 -9.28
N LYS A 160 0.16 -9.10 -8.37
CA LYS A 160 -1.26 -8.89 -8.69
C LYS A 160 -1.69 -7.47 -8.40
N ASP A 161 -2.22 -6.81 -9.42
CA ASP A 161 -2.95 -5.56 -9.22
C ASP A 161 -4.37 -5.87 -8.73
N THR A 162 -4.50 -6.00 -7.42
CA THR A 162 -5.78 -6.32 -6.76
C THR A 162 -6.81 -5.20 -6.83
N THR A 163 -6.48 -4.05 -7.44
CA THR A 163 -7.45 -2.99 -7.71
C THR A 163 -8.30 -3.29 -8.95
N LEU A 164 -7.85 -4.19 -9.82
CA LEU A 164 -8.56 -4.53 -11.05
C LEU A 164 -9.85 -5.32 -10.77
N PRO A 165 -10.93 -5.12 -11.56
CA PRO A 165 -12.25 -5.70 -11.29
C PRO A 165 -12.27 -7.23 -11.16
N GLN A 166 -11.43 -7.94 -11.91
CA GLN A 166 -11.35 -9.40 -11.87
C GLN A 166 -10.84 -9.97 -10.54
N TYR A 167 -10.15 -9.16 -9.74
CA TYR A 167 -9.68 -9.54 -8.41
C TYR A 167 -10.58 -9.04 -7.29
N ARG A 168 -11.69 -8.37 -7.65
CA ARG A 168 -12.71 -7.98 -6.68
C ARG A 168 -13.33 -9.25 -6.08
N PRO A 169 -13.54 -9.30 -4.75
CA PRO A 169 -14.26 -10.39 -4.12
C PRO A 169 -15.61 -10.57 -4.82
N GLN A 170 -15.83 -11.74 -5.41
CA GLN A 170 -17.16 -12.06 -5.92
C GLN A 170 -18.11 -12.20 -4.73
N SER A 171 -19.36 -11.78 -4.92
CA SER A 171 -20.38 -11.83 -3.87
C SER A 171 -20.42 -13.23 -3.24
N LEU A 172 -20.34 -13.31 -1.90
CA LEU A 172 -20.37 -14.57 -1.14
C LEU A 172 -21.54 -15.49 -1.54
N HIS A 173 -22.64 -14.92 -2.04
CA HIS A 173 -23.82 -15.63 -2.52
C HIS A 173 -23.61 -16.44 -3.82
N LEU A 174 -22.54 -16.17 -4.58
CA LEU A 174 -22.21 -16.86 -5.83
C LEU A 174 -21.10 -17.90 -5.66
N LEU A 175 -20.55 -18.03 -4.45
CA LEU A 175 -19.44 -18.92 -4.15
C LEU A 175 -19.92 -20.00 -3.19
N GLU A 176 -19.86 -21.27 -3.60
CA GLU A 176 -20.23 -22.42 -2.77
C GLU A 176 -19.37 -22.52 -1.49
N GLN A 177 -18.19 -21.90 -1.48
CA GLN A 177 -17.31 -21.79 -0.33
C GLN A 177 -16.74 -20.37 -0.24
N ALA A 178 -16.72 -19.80 0.97
CA ALA A 178 -16.11 -18.50 1.19
C ALA A 178 -14.62 -18.56 0.83
N PRO A 179 -14.11 -17.71 -0.07
CA PRO A 179 -12.71 -17.73 -0.47
C PRO A 179 -11.83 -17.48 0.75
N SER A 180 -10.94 -18.42 1.05
CA SER A 180 -9.90 -18.24 2.05
C SER A 180 -8.82 -17.32 1.49
N PHE A 181 -9.05 -16.00 1.60
CA PHE A 181 -8.13 -14.93 1.17
C PHE A 181 -6.83 -14.87 2.01
N GLY A 182 -6.21 -16.02 2.28
CA GLY A 182 -5.03 -16.13 3.11
C GLY A 182 -5.30 -15.64 4.53
N ARG A 183 -6.43 -16.02 5.15
CA ARG A 183 -6.72 -15.76 6.57
C ARG A 183 -5.59 -16.27 7.48
N THR A 184 -4.84 -17.26 7.01
CA THR A 184 -3.63 -17.80 7.63
C THR A 184 -2.47 -16.79 7.73
N CYS A 185 -2.43 -15.72 6.92
CA CYS A 185 -1.31 -14.75 6.98
C CYS A 185 -1.36 -13.79 8.19
N LYS A 186 -2.41 -13.89 9.02
CA LYS A 186 -2.52 -13.25 10.33
C LYS A 186 -2.46 -14.24 11.49
N GLN A 187 -2.33 -15.54 11.19
CA GLN A 187 -2.28 -16.61 12.17
C GLN A 187 -0.91 -17.25 12.11
N PHE A 188 -0.30 -17.46 13.27
CA PHE A 188 0.99 -18.12 13.34
C PHE A 188 0.80 -19.62 13.55
N PRO A 189 1.65 -20.46 12.94
CA PRO A 189 2.81 -20.09 12.13
C PRO A 189 2.47 -19.69 10.68
N VAL A 190 3.28 -18.82 10.07
CA VAL A 190 3.10 -18.32 8.70
C VAL A 190 4.40 -18.41 7.89
N TRP A 191 4.30 -18.85 6.65
CA TRP A 191 5.45 -18.89 5.74
C TRP A 191 5.86 -17.48 5.31
N TYR A 192 7.15 -17.18 5.44
CA TYR A 192 7.77 -15.99 4.88
C TYR A 192 8.82 -16.36 3.84
N PHE A 193 8.79 -15.69 2.70
CA PHE A 193 9.87 -15.72 1.72
C PHE A 193 10.82 -14.55 1.95
N PHE A 194 12.10 -14.87 2.02
CA PHE A 194 13.21 -13.96 2.20
C PHE A 194 14.13 -13.98 0.97
N TYR A 195 14.73 -12.83 0.71
CA TYR A 195 15.80 -12.63 -0.25
C TYR A 195 16.88 -11.77 0.40
N GLY A 196 18.09 -11.76 -0.16
CA GLY A 196 19.19 -10.92 0.35
C GLY A 196 19.67 -11.34 1.74
N THR A 197 19.76 -10.41 2.69
CA THR A 197 20.43 -10.65 3.98
C THR A 197 19.63 -11.54 4.94
N LEU A 198 18.31 -11.64 4.79
CA LEU A 198 17.48 -12.52 5.61
C LEU A 198 17.58 -14.00 5.22
N THR A 199 18.31 -14.34 4.16
CA THR A 199 18.64 -15.74 3.82
C THR A 199 19.87 -16.25 4.60
N ASP A 200 20.47 -15.43 5.45
CA ASP A 200 21.60 -15.81 6.31
C ASP A 200 21.10 -16.29 7.68
N ILE A 201 21.40 -17.55 8.03
CA ILE A 201 20.90 -18.20 9.26
C ILE A 201 21.35 -17.47 10.53
N PRO A 202 22.64 -17.13 10.73
CA PRO A 202 23.08 -16.39 11.93
C PRO A 202 22.40 -15.02 12.06
N LYS A 203 22.22 -14.31 10.94
CA LYS A 203 21.51 -13.03 10.94
C LYS A 203 20.06 -13.19 11.38
N LEU A 204 19.36 -14.19 10.83
CA LEU A 204 17.96 -14.46 11.16
C LEU A 204 17.80 -14.91 12.61
N HIS A 205 18.68 -15.79 13.09
CA HIS A 205 18.72 -16.24 14.48
C HIS A 205 18.84 -15.07 15.46
N SER A 206 19.85 -14.21 15.23
CA SER A 206 20.09 -13.01 16.02
C SER A 206 18.92 -12.03 15.96
N LEU A 207 18.33 -11.82 14.77
CA LEU A 207 17.22 -10.89 14.59
C LEU A 207 15.96 -11.35 15.32
N LEU A 208 15.67 -12.65 15.29
CA LEU A 208 14.52 -13.24 15.96
C LEU A 208 14.76 -13.46 17.46
N SER A 209 15.97 -13.21 17.96
CA SER A 209 16.35 -13.43 19.36
C SER A 209 16.07 -14.86 19.83
N LEU A 210 16.35 -15.83 18.96
CA LEU A 210 16.14 -17.25 19.24
C LEU A 210 17.13 -17.75 20.30
N SER A 211 16.74 -18.78 21.04
CA SER A 211 17.65 -19.45 21.99
C SER A 211 18.77 -20.19 21.26
N GLU A 212 19.86 -20.54 21.96
CA GLU A 212 21.01 -21.24 21.35
C GLU A 212 20.62 -22.60 20.74
N ASP A 213 19.59 -23.25 21.28
CA ASP A 213 19.09 -24.55 20.83
C ASP A 213 18.13 -24.45 19.63
N GLU A 214 17.63 -23.25 19.31
CA GLU A 214 16.68 -23.01 18.23
C GLU A 214 17.38 -22.49 16.98
N VAL A 215 17.44 -23.29 15.92
CA VAL A 215 18.01 -22.87 14.63
C VAL A 215 16.87 -22.64 13.62
N PRO A 216 16.77 -21.44 13.01
CA PRO A 216 15.75 -21.19 12.01
C PRO A 216 16.01 -22.05 10.76
N ILE A 217 14.98 -22.77 10.31
CA ILE A 217 15.08 -23.64 9.15
C ILE A 217 14.74 -22.83 7.90
N LEU A 218 15.74 -22.63 7.04
CA LEU A 218 15.58 -22.02 5.73
C LEU A 218 15.46 -23.10 4.65
N HIS A 219 14.33 -23.08 3.95
CA HIS A 219 14.10 -23.94 2.79
C HIS A 219 14.42 -23.16 1.52
N GLU A 220 15.18 -23.75 0.60
CA GLU A 220 15.37 -23.16 -0.73
C GLU A 220 14.00 -22.99 -1.42
N ALA A 221 13.73 -21.77 -1.88
CA ALA A 221 12.42 -21.42 -2.40
C ALA A 221 12.51 -20.37 -3.51
N GLY A 222 11.44 -20.26 -4.29
CA GLY A 222 11.20 -19.17 -5.23
C GLY A 222 9.88 -18.47 -4.93
N VAL A 223 9.76 -17.20 -5.31
CA VAL A 223 8.50 -16.45 -5.22
C VAL A 223 8.02 -16.04 -6.60
N VAL A 224 6.75 -16.36 -6.90
CA VAL A 224 6.12 -16.12 -8.21
C VAL A 224 5.53 -14.71 -8.27
N GLY A 225 5.51 -14.11 -9.47
CA GLY A 225 4.93 -12.77 -9.69
C GLY A 225 5.85 -11.65 -9.23
N ALA A 226 7.15 -11.93 -9.12
CA ALA A 226 8.13 -11.02 -8.53
C ALA A 226 9.26 -10.71 -9.50
N MET A 227 9.83 -9.53 -9.36
CA MET A 227 11.02 -9.11 -10.09
C MET A 227 12.01 -8.48 -9.10
N MET A 228 13.30 -8.71 -9.32
CA MET A 228 14.35 -8.01 -8.57
C MET A 228 14.76 -6.74 -9.31
N LYS A 229 14.76 -5.62 -8.59
CA LYS A 229 15.32 -4.35 -9.02
C LYS A 229 16.38 -3.89 -8.02
N SER A 230 17.01 -2.75 -8.29
CA SER A 230 17.89 -2.08 -7.35
C SER A 230 17.33 -0.73 -6.90
N TRP A 231 17.76 -0.26 -5.74
CA TRP A 231 17.48 1.08 -5.25
C TRP A 231 18.68 1.64 -4.47
N GLY A 232 18.70 2.97 -4.33
CA GLY A 232 19.77 3.65 -3.60
C GLY A 232 21.08 3.65 -4.40
N MET A 233 20.98 3.96 -5.70
CA MET A 233 22.10 3.96 -6.65
C MET A 233 22.74 2.58 -6.81
N GLY A 234 21.91 1.54 -6.95
CA GLY A 234 22.37 0.17 -7.18
C GLY A 234 22.84 -0.58 -5.92
N LYS A 235 22.79 0.06 -4.74
CA LYS A 235 23.37 -0.50 -3.51
C LYS A 235 22.52 -1.62 -2.88
N TYR A 236 21.21 -1.57 -3.09
CA TYR A 236 20.27 -2.46 -2.40
C TYR A 236 19.33 -3.15 -3.38
N ASN A 237 19.07 -4.43 -3.13
CA ASN A 237 18.09 -5.20 -3.88
C ASN A 237 16.66 -4.85 -3.41
N ALA A 238 15.76 -4.65 -4.37
CA ALA A 238 14.34 -4.36 -4.16
C ALA A 238 13.48 -5.41 -4.85
N LEU A 239 12.74 -6.20 -4.07
CA LEU A 239 11.71 -7.07 -4.63
C LEU A 239 10.46 -6.25 -4.95
N VAL A 240 10.05 -6.26 -6.22
CA VAL A 240 8.88 -5.53 -6.74
C VAL A 240 7.92 -6.47 -7.46
N ASN A 241 6.74 -5.96 -7.82
CA ASN A 241 5.79 -6.72 -8.64
C ASN A 241 6.43 -7.03 -10.01
N GLY A 242 6.39 -8.30 -10.40
CA GLY A 242 6.78 -8.78 -11.72
C GLY A 242 5.61 -9.45 -12.45
N PRO A 243 5.82 -9.88 -13.70
CA PRO A 243 4.87 -10.70 -14.44
C PRO A 243 4.54 -12.01 -13.71
N GLU A 244 3.35 -12.58 -13.90
CA GLU A 244 2.99 -13.85 -13.24
C GLU A 244 3.91 -15.02 -13.60
N SER A 245 4.58 -14.96 -14.75
CA SER A 245 5.57 -15.96 -15.19
C SER A 245 6.94 -15.81 -14.55
N SER A 246 7.24 -14.69 -13.88
CA SER A 246 8.54 -14.47 -13.27
C SER A 246 8.64 -15.12 -11.89
N CYS A 247 9.82 -15.64 -11.59
CA CYS A 247 10.14 -16.26 -10.31
C CYS A 247 11.48 -15.72 -9.81
N VAL A 248 11.54 -15.36 -8.53
CA VAL A 248 12.76 -14.89 -7.86
C VAL A 248 13.17 -15.92 -6.81
N GLY A 249 14.41 -16.40 -6.89
CA GLY A 249 14.97 -17.34 -5.92
C GLY A 249 15.33 -16.69 -4.58
N GLY A 250 15.29 -17.48 -3.52
CA GLY A 250 15.59 -17.08 -2.15
C GLY A 250 15.34 -18.24 -1.18
N SER A 251 14.91 -17.90 0.04
CA SER A 251 14.66 -18.90 1.08
C SER A 251 13.31 -18.66 1.75
N ALA A 252 12.63 -19.74 2.13
CA ALA A 252 11.41 -19.69 2.92
C ALA A 252 11.66 -20.14 4.36
N CYS A 253 11.11 -19.40 5.32
CA CYS A 253 11.13 -19.73 6.74
C CYS A 253 9.72 -19.74 7.29
N LEU A 254 9.46 -20.62 8.24
CA LEU A 254 8.23 -20.59 9.01
C LEU A 254 8.39 -19.62 10.18
N VAL A 255 7.62 -18.53 10.17
CA VAL A 255 7.60 -17.54 11.26
C VAL A 255 6.58 -17.98 12.30
N MET A 256 7.05 -18.14 13.55
CA MET A 256 6.29 -18.83 14.60
C MET A 256 5.42 -17.93 15.47
N SER A 257 5.68 -16.62 15.53
CA SER A 257 4.98 -15.68 16.42
C SER A 257 4.88 -14.27 15.85
N GLU A 258 4.00 -13.46 16.45
CA GLU A 258 3.85 -12.05 16.09
C GLU A 258 5.11 -11.24 16.42
N GLU A 259 5.81 -11.59 17.50
CA GLU A 259 7.05 -10.97 17.92
C GLU A 259 8.16 -11.19 16.88
N HIS A 260 8.27 -12.41 16.34
CA HIS A 260 9.21 -12.72 15.26
C HIS A 260 8.91 -11.90 13.99
N GLU A 261 7.64 -11.84 13.59
CA GLU A 261 7.22 -11.01 12.47
C GLU A 261 7.50 -9.52 12.72
N TYR A 262 7.27 -9.04 13.94
CA TYR A 262 7.54 -7.66 14.33
C TYR A 262 9.02 -7.31 14.22
N ALA A 263 9.91 -8.20 14.66
CA ALA A 263 11.36 -8.04 14.52
C ALA A 263 11.79 -7.97 13.04
N LEU A 264 11.26 -8.88 12.19
CA LEU A 264 11.50 -8.87 10.75
C LEU A 264 11.04 -7.55 10.10
N ARG A 265 9.83 -7.09 10.42
CA ARG A 265 9.29 -5.82 9.91
C ARG A 265 10.12 -4.62 10.35
N LYS A 266 10.65 -4.63 11.58
CA LYS A 266 11.57 -3.58 12.05
C LYS A 266 12.88 -3.57 11.27
N TYR A 267 13.44 -4.74 10.99
CA TYR A 267 14.69 -4.86 10.23
C TYR A 267 14.57 -4.32 8.80
N GLU A 268 13.49 -4.68 8.11
CA GLU A 268 13.26 -4.23 6.73
C GLU A 268 12.96 -2.73 6.64
N THR A 269 12.37 -2.17 7.70
CA THR A 269 11.99 -0.76 7.83
C THR A 269 10.77 -0.34 6.99
N SER A 270 10.36 0.93 7.11
CA SER A 270 9.26 1.52 6.35
C SER A 270 9.49 1.61 4.84
N ALA A 271 10.69 1.25 4.36
CA ALA A 271 10.98 1.15 2.93
C ALA A 271 10.22 -0.01 2.26
N TYR A 272 9.77 -0.99 3.04
CA TYR A 272 9.06 -2.17 2.55
C TYR A 272 7.65 -2.29 3.14
N GLU A 273 6.84 -3.11 2.50
CA GLU A 273 5.54 -3.54 2.99
C GLU A 273 5.41 -5.06 2.93
N VAL A 274 4.65 -5.63 3.84
CA VAL A 274 4.32 -7.05 3.87
C VAL A 274 3.18 -7.30 2.90
N VAL A 275 3.40 -8.19 1.94
CA VAL A 275 2.41 -8.61 0.95
C VAL A 275 2.24 -10.12 0.95
N ARG A 276 1.07 -10.61 0.53
CA ARG A 276 0.90 -12.03 0.26
C ARG A 276 1.70 -12.45 -0.96
N CYS A 277 2.18 -13.68 -0.98
CA CYS A 277 2.84 -14.24 -2.14
C CYS A 277 2.61 -15.75 -2.26
N LEU A 278 2.98 -16.29 -3.42
CA LEU A 278 3.04 -17.71 -3.68
C LEU A 278 4.51 -18.14 -3.66
N ILE A 279 4.84 -19.02 -2.73
CA ILE A 279 6.18 -19.52 -2.49
C ILE A 279 6.26 -20.93 -3.07
N GLN A 280 7.20 -21.14 -3.98
CA GLN A 280 7.50 -22.43 -4.57
C GLN A 280 8.69 -23.05 -3.84
N MET A 281 8.51 -24.20 -3.21
CA MET A 281 9.57 -24.93 -2.53
C MET A 281 9.34 -26.43 -2.73
N ASN A 282 10.39 -27.22 -3.00
CA ASN A 282 10.29 -28.68 -3.18
C ASN A 282 9.18 -29.14 -4.16
N GLY A 283 8.95 -28.39 -5.24
CA GLY A 283 7.91 -28.69 -6.23
C GLY A 283 6.47 -28.43 -5.79
N ILE A 284 6.25 -27.93 -4.57
CA ILE A 284 4.93 -27.50 -4.06
C ILE A 284 4.84 -25.97 -4.02
N VAL A 285 3.62 -25.45 -4.14
CA VAL A 285 3.33 -24.02 -4.00
C VAL A 285 2.55 -23.79 -2.71
N VAL A 286 3.07 -22.95 -1.83
CA VAL A 286 2.44 -22.57 -0.56
C VAL A 286 2.14 -21.07 -0.53
N LYS A 287 1.07 -20.70 0.17
CA LYS A 287 0.73 -19.29 0.42
C LYS A 287 1.57 -18.78 1.59
N GLY A 288 2.17 -17.61 1.42
CA GLY A 288 2.96 -16.97 2.46
C GLY A 288 2.96 -15.45 2.34
N CYS A 289 3.92 -14.85 3.02
CA CYS A 289 4.18 -13.42 3.01
C CYS A 289 5.60 -13.13 2.53
N THR A 290 5.83 -11.91 2.06
CA THR A 290 7.18 -11.40 1.80
C THR A 290 7.22 -9.88 1.95
N PHE A 291 8.42 -9.31 1.91
CA PHE A 291 8.65 -7.88 1.95
C PHE A 291 8.79 -7.35 0.52
N ARG A 292 7.82 -6.55 0.09
CA ARG A 292 7.87 -5.84 -1.20
C ARG A 292 8.38 -4.43 -0.96
N PHE A 293 9.31 -3.97 -1.80
CA PHE A 293 9.79 -2.60 -1.74
C PHE A 293 8.67 -1.63 -2.14
N ALA A 294 8.43 -0.61 -1.30
CA ALA A 294 7.35 0.36 -1.46
C ALA A 294 7.83 1.74 -1.95
N GLY A 295 9.14 1.88 -2.21
CA GLY A 295 9.75 3.11 -2.72
C GLY A 295 9.91 3.14 -4.24
N GLU A 296 10.60 4.17 -4.71
CA GLU A 296 11.03 4.31 -6.11
C GLU A 296 12.33 3.53 -6.33
N THR A 297 12.34 2.68 -7.35
CA THR A 297 13.54 1.95 -7.77
C THR A 297 14.36 2.79 -8.73
N ASP A 298 15.67 2.51 -8.82
CA ASP A 298 16.54 3.14 -9.80
C ASP A 298 16.20 2.71 -11.25
#